data_AF-A0A1Y1L8D9-F1
#
_entry.id   AF-A0A1Y1L8D9-F1
#
_cell.length_a   1.000
_cell.length_b   1.000
_cell.length_c   1.000
_cell.angle_alpha   90.00
_cell.angle_beta   90.00
_cell.angle_gamma   90.00
#
_symmetry.space_group_name_H-M   'P 1'
#
loop_
_entity.id
_entity.type
_entity.pdbx_description
1 polymer ?
#
loop_
_entity_poly.entity_id
_entity_poly.type
_entity_poly.pdbx_seq_one_letter_code
_entity_poly.pdbx_strand_id
1 'polypeptide(L)'
;MSKRNITFTKPEEPNFLKRIKEQVGYKEGPTVNTKREALDRATEEDFEDTSEEQPTVVVLRPGDLSAEEATQAAEELKKQAEETPADLNIPVVFKRPSKAKTAQSQKSSKRSSSGEDLDEKTKKRKGKTLLSFDDEEHDD
;
A
#
# COMPACT_ATOMS: atom_id res chain seq x y z
N MET A 1 8.36 -24.04 -29.82
CA MET A 1 8.00 -24.45 -28.45
C MET A 1 6.50 -24.71 -28.40
N SER A 2 6.10 -25.99 -28.37
CA SER A 2 4.68 -26.41 -28.39
C SER A 2 3.97 -25.96 -27.10
N LYS A 3 2.95 -25.12 -27.22
CA LYS A 3 2.10 -24.67 -26.10
C LYS A 3 1.29 -25.89 -25.63
N ARG A 4 1.69 -26.48 -24.50
CA ARG A 4 0.94 -27.57 -23.87
C ARG A 4 -0.22 -26.95 -23.09
N ASN A 5 -1.44 -27.09 -23.61
CA ASN A 5 -2.66 -26.67 -22.94
C ASN A 5 -2.98 -27.69 -21.84
N ILE A 6 -2.37 -27.52 -20.66
CA ILE A 6 -2.63 -28.37 -19.48
C ILE A 6 -3.69 -27.66 -18.63
N THR A 7 -4.87 -28.28 -18.51
CA THR A 7 -5.93 -27.82 -17.61
C THR A 7 -5.88 -28.62 -16.32
N PHE A 8 -5.92 -27.93 -15.18
CA PHE A 8 -6.02 -28.58 -13.87
C PHE A 8 -7.48 -28.78 -13.50
N THR A 9 -7.90 -30.03 -13.32
CA THR A 9 -9.22 -30.40 -12.81
C THR A 9 -9.03 -31.09 -11.45
N LYS A 10 -9.58 -30.50 -10.39
CA LYS A 10 -9.59 -31.13 -9.05
C LYS A 10 -10.74 -32.14 -9.01
N PRO A 11 -10.49 -33.46 -9.02
CA PRO A 11 -11.55 -34.46 -8.91
C PRO A 11 -12.22 -34.39 -7.54
N GLU A 12 -13.45 -34.88 -7.46
CA GLU A 12 -14.18 -34.93 -6.19
C GLU A 12 -13.50 -35.88 -5.19
N GLU A 13 -13.44 -35.47 -3.94
CA GLU A 13 -12.82 -36.28 -2.90
C GLU A 13 -13.68 -37.53 -2.61
N PRO A 14 -13.06 -38.70 -2.42
CA PRO A 14 -13.78 -39.92 -2.08
C PRO A 14 -14.42 -39.80 -0.68
N ASN A 15 -15.57 -40.45 -0.50
CA ASN A 15 -16.37 -40.39 0.73
C ASN A 15 -15.60 -40.74 2.01
N PHE A 16 -14.60 -41.63 1.93
CA PHE A 16 -13.75 -41.98 3.06
C PHE A 16 -12.90 -40.80 3.56
N LEU A 17 -12.27 -40.05 2.64
CA LEU A 17 -11.45 -38.88 3.00
C LEU A 17 -12.31 -37.73 3.55
N LYS A 18 -13.52 -37.54 3.01
CA LYS A 18 -14.49 -36.55 3.51
C LYS A 18 -14.82 -36.80 4.98
N ARG A 19 -15.20 -38.05 5.33
CA ARG A 19 -15.52 -38.44 6.71
C ARG A 19 -14.36 -38.22 7.67
N ILE A 20 -13.14 -38.56 7.26
CA ILE A 20 -11.95 -38.35 8.11
C ILE A 20 -11.70 -36.86 8.32
N LYS A 21 -11.75 -36.06 7.25
CA LYS A 21 -11.56 -34.60 7.33
C LYS A 21 -12.59 -33.94 8.23
N GLU A 22 -13.84 -34.38 8.17
CA GLU A 22 -14.92 -33.93 9.06
C GLU A 22 -14.64 -34.31 10.52
N GLN A 23 -14.24 -35.56 10.78
CA GLN A 23 -13.94 -36.04 12.13
C GLN A 23 -12.78 -35.30 12.79
N VAL A 24 -11.75 -34.93 12.02
CA VAL A 24 -10.58 -34.20 12.52
C VAL A 24 -10.74 -32.67 12.44
N GLY A 25 -11.89 -32.17 11.96
CA GLY A 25 -12.14 -30.74 11.82
C GLY A 25 -11.19 -30.04 10.83
N TYR A 26 -10.74 -30.75 9.79
CA TYR A 26 -9.81 -30.22 8.80
C TYR A 26 -10.43 -29.05 8.03
N LYS A 27 -9.82 -27.88 8.14
CA LYS A 27 -10.13 -26.70 7.32
C LYS A 27 -9.07 -26.60 6.23
N GLU A 28 -9.52 -26.56 4.97
CA GLU A 28 -8.60 -26.36 3.84
C GLU A 28 -7.84 -25.05 4.04
N GLY A 29 -6.51 -25.09 3.89
CA GLY A 29 -5.65 -23.95 4.18
C GLY A 29 -5.85 -22.77 3.23
N PRO A 30 -5.13 -21.66 3.44
CA PRO A 30 -5.23 -20.47 2.61
C PRO A 30 -5.01 -20.82 1.13
N THR A 31 -6.03 -20.57 0.30
CA THR A 31 -5.94 -20.81 -1.14
C THR A 31 -5.42 -19.56 -1.85
N VAL A 32 -5.14 -19.65 -3.16
CA VAL A 32 -4.74 -18.47 -3.94
C VAL A 32 -5.81 -17.36 -3.89
N ASN A 33 -7.09 -17.73 -3.71
CA ASN A 33 -8.17 -16.76 -3.56
C ASN A 33 -8.12 -15.98 -2.25
N THR A 34 -7.61 -16.56 -1.16
CA THR A 34 -7.50 -15.84 0.12
C THR A 34 -6.51 -14.67 0.03
N LYS A 35 -5.52 -14.74 -0.88
CA LYS A 35 -4.64 -13.59 -1.18
C LYS A 35 -5.34 -12.44 -1.91
N ARG A 36 -6.50 -12.72 -2.53
CA ARG A 36 -7.30 -11.75 -3.30
C ARG A 36 -8.44 -11.16 -2.50
N GLU A 37 -8.72 -11.72 -1.32
CA GLU A 37 -9.72 -11.19 -0.41
C GLU A 37 -9.29 -9.80 0.05
N ALA A 38 -10.26 -8.89 0.12
CA ALA A 38 -10.03 -7.58 0.68
C ALA A 38 -9.91 -7.75 2.19
N LEU A 39 -8.68 -7.63 2.70
CA LEU A 39 -8.45 -7.55 4.13
C LEU A 39 -8.96 -6.21 4.66
N ASP A 40 -9.29 -6.20 5.94
CA ASP A 40 -9.60 -4.97 6.65
C ASP A 40 -8.42 -4.00 6.56
N ARG A 41 -8.73 -2.70 6.63
CA ARG A 41 -7.68 -1.69 6.65
C ARG A 41 -6.92 -1.81 7.96
N ALA A 42 -5.60 -1.71 7.87
CA ALA A 42 -4.75 -1.59 9.03
C ALA A 42 -5.24 -0.44 9.93
N THR A 43 -5.32 -0.70 11.22
CA THR A 43 -5.64 0.30 12.24
C THR A 43 -4.39 1.09 12.60
N GLU A 44 -4.53 2.19 13.34
CA GLU A 44 -3.35 2.92 13.85
C GLU A 44 -2.50 2.01 14.77
N GLU A 45 -3.16 1.16 15.56
CA GLU A 45 -2.52 0.16 16.44
C GLU A 45 -1.63 -0.83 15.68
N ASP A 46 -1.97 -1.16 14.41
CA ASP A 46 -1.13 -2.06 13.58
C ASP A 46 0.21 -1.41 13.17
N PHE A 47 0.32 -0.08 13.28
CA PHE A 47 1.55 0.66 13.00
C PHE A 47 2.32 1.04 14.26
N GLU A 48 1.76 0.79 15.45
CA GLU A 48 2.43 1.03 16.72
C GLU A 48 3.38 -0.13 17.04
N ASP A 49 4.63 0.21 17.36
CA ASP A 49 5.63 -0.78 17.77
C ASP A 49 5.17 -1.50 19.04
N THR A 50 5.15 -2.82 18.98
CA THR A 50 4.84 -3.68 20.12
C THR A 50 5.93 -3.59 21.20
N SER A 51 5.61 -4.00 22.44
CA SER A 51 6.58 -3.98 23.54
C SER A 51 7.84 -4.82 23.28
N GLU A 52 7.75 -5.82 22.39
CA GLU A 52 8.87 -6.67 22.01
C GLU A 52 9.78 -6.01 20.96
N GLU A 53 9.25 -5.05 20.20
CA GLU A 53 9.98 -4.28 19.18
C GLU A 53 10.69 -3.05 19.78
N GLN A 54 10.29 -2.62 20.99
CA GLN A 54 10.92 -1.52 21.70
C GLN A 54 12.39 -1.83 22.08
N PRO A 55 13.30 -0.85 21.99
CA PRO A 55 14.70 -1.06 22.34
C PRO A 55 14.90 -1.33 23.82
N THR A 56 15.86 -2.21 24.15
CA THR A 56 16.25 -2.45 25.55
C THR A 56 17.09 -1.29 26.08
N VAL A 57 16.63 -0.66 27.17
CA VAL A 57 17.35 0.43 27.84
C VAL A 57 18.36 -0.15 28.85
N VAL A 58 19.63 0.22 28.71
CA VAL A 58 20.72 -0.21 29.61
C VAL A 58 21.47 1.02 30.15
N VAL A 59 21.57 1.12 31.47
CA VAL A 59 22.30 2.18 32.17
C VAL A 59 23.76 1.77 32.32
N LEU A 60 24.69 2.50 31.69
CA LEU A 60 26.13 2.21 31.75
C LEU A 60 26.88 3.19 32.65
N ARG A 61 26.45 4.46 32.68
CA ARG A 61 27.10 5.55 33.41
C ARG A 61 26.12 6.26 34.34
N PRO A 62 26.60 6.87 35.43
CA PRO A 62 25.77 7.73 36.27
C PRO A 62 25.33 8.95 35.45
N GLY A 63 24.04 9.02 35.13
CA GLY A 63 23.44 10.07 34.30
C GLY A 63 22.69 9.54 33.06
N ASP A 64 22.82 8.26 32.71
CA ASP A 64 21.94 7.66 31.70
C ASP A 64 20.52 7.49 32.28
N LEU A 65 19.49 7.66 31.45
CA LEU A 65 18.09 7.52 31.87
C LEU A 65 17.76 6.07 32.22
N SER A 66 17.01 5.89 33.31
CA SER A 66 16.43 4.60 33.64
C SER A 66 15.29 4.25 32.67
N ALA A 67 14.88 2.98 32.65
CA ALA A 67 13.81 2.51 31.77
C ALA A 67 12.50 3.29 31.98
N GLU A 68 12.13 3.59 33.22
CA GLU A 68 10.92 4.34 33.55
C GLU A 68 11.00 5.79 33.05
N GLU A 69 12.12 6.46 33.31
CA GLU A 69 12.33 7.85 32.86
C GLU A 69 12.39 7.97 31.33
N ALA A 70 12.96 6.98 30.65
CA ALA A 70 13.01 6.94 29.19
C ALA A 70 11.59 6.86 28.58
N THR A 71 10.69 6.07 29.17
CA THR A 71 9.30 6.00 28.70
C THR A 71 8.55 7.30 28.92
N GLN A 72 8.73 7.94 30.08
CA GLN A 72 8.11 9.23 30.39
C GLN A 72 8.61 10.33 29.45
N ALA A 73 9.91 10.41 29.22
CA ALA A 73 10.50 11.38 28.30
C ALA A 73 9.99 11.17 26.86
N ALA A 74 9.83 9.92 26.41
CA ALA A 74 9.26 9.63 25.10
C ALA A 74 7.79 10.07 24.98
N GLU A 75 6.98 9.86 26.03
CA GLU A 75 5.59 10.34 26.07
C GLU A 75 5.49 11.86 26.07
N GLU A 76 6.35 12.55 26.82
CA GLU A 76 6.40 14.02 26.86
C GLU A 76 6.77 14.59 25.49
N LEU A 77 7.73 13.98 24.80
CA LEU A 77 8.16 14.40 23.47
C LEU A 77 7.05 14.20 22.42
N LYS A 78 6.29 13.10 22.52
CA LYS A 78 5.10 12.88 21.68
C LYS A 78 4.02 13.95 21.92
N LYS A 79 3.68 14.23 23.19
CA LYS A 79 2.70 15.27 23.55
C LYS A 79 3.13 16.65 23.07
N GLN A 80 4.40 17.00 23.28
CA GLN A 80 4.95 18.27 22.79
C GLN A 80 4.88 18.37 21.27
N ALA A 81 5.19 17.30 20.54
CA ALA A 81 5.08 17.29 19.08
C ALA A 81 3.63 17.50 18.59
N GLU A 82 2.64 16.94 19.30
CA GLU A 82 1.22 17.13 19.00
C GLU A 82 0.72 18.54 19.32
N GLU A 83 1.23 19.17 20.38
CA GLU A 83 0.85 20.52 20.80
C GLU A 83 1.58 21.63 20.02
N THR A 84 2.80 21.35 19.53
CA THR A 84 3.57 22.36 18.78
C THR A 84 2.90 22.69 17.45
N PRO A 85 2.77 23.99 17.10
CA PRO A 85 2.19 24.38 15.83
C PRO A 85 3.07 23.89 14.67
N ALA A 86 2.44 23.61 13.53
CA ALA A 86 3.15 23.21 12.32
C ALA A 86 4.22 24.23 11.92
N ASP A 87 5.40 23.74 11.56
CA ASP A 87 6.50 24.58 11.08
C ASP A 87 6.14 25.21 9.73
N LEU A 88 5.93 26.53 9.72
CA LEU A 88 5.56 27.31 8.54
C LEU A 88 6.69 27.45 7.51
N ASN A 89 7.93 27.06 7.86
CA ASN A 89 9.04 27.03 6.91
C ASN A 89 8.96 25.85 5.94
N ILE A 90 8.17 24.82 6.27
CA ILE A 90 8.01 23.62 5.46
C ILE A 90 6.80 23.80 4.51
N PRO A 91 6.96 23.58 3.19
CA PRO A 91 5.87 23.76 2.24
C PRO A 91 4.78 22.70 2.42
N VAL A 92 3.51 23.14 2.42
CA VAL A 92 2.35 22.25 2.46
C VAL A 92 2.18 21.53 1.12
N VAL A 93 2.33 20.20 1.11
CA VAL A 93 2.18 19.38 -0.11
C VAL A 93 0.79 18.72 -0.13
N PHE A 94 -0.08 19.19 -1.03
CA PHE A 94 -1.38 18.56 -1.27
C PHE A 94 -1.23 17.27 -2.09
N LYS A 95 -1.46 16.12 -1.46
CA LYS A 95 -1.54 14.84 -2.17
C LYS A 95 -2.95 14.69 -2.77
N ARG A 96 -3.02 14.27 -4.04
CA ARG A 96 -4.30 13.91 -4.67
C ARG A 96 -5.02 12.85 -3.81
N PRO A 97 -6.34 12.94 -3.60
CA PRO A 97 -7.07 11.88 -2.93
C PRO A 97 -6.89 10.59 -3.73
N SER A 98 -6.43 9.52 -3.08
CA SER A 98 -6.43 8.19 -3.69
C SER A 98 -7.88 7.89 -4.07
N LYS A 99 -8.17 7.70 -5.36
CA LYS A 99 -9.52 7.46 -5.88
C LYS A 99 -10.26 6.48 -4.96
N ALA A 100 -11.18 6.99 -4.14
CA ALA A 100 -12.15 6.17 -3.48
C ALA A 100 -12.90 5.45 -4.60
N LYS A 101 -12.84 4.11 -4.63
CA LYS A 101 -13.79 3.35 -5.41
C LYS A 101 -15.14 3.60 -4.75
N THR A 102 -15.84 4.61 -5.23
CA THR A 102 -17.23 4.89 -4.87
C THR A 102 -18.00 3.59 -5.06
N ALA A 103 -18.47 3.04 -3.94
CA ALA A 103 -19.48 2.01 -3.94
C ALA A 103 -20.72 2.58 -4.65
N GLN A 104 -21.02 1.98 -5.80
CA GLN A 104 -22.33 1.93 -6.44
C GLN A 104 -23.17 3.23 -6.46
N SER A 105 -23.08 3.98 -7.56
CA SER A 105 -24.30 4.48 -8.19
C SER A 105 -24.37 3.92 -9.61
N GLN A 106 -25.37 3.05 -9.82
CA GLN A 106 -25.75 2.59 -11.15
C GLN A 106 -26.44 3.72 -11.92
N LYS A 107 -26.27 3.67 -13.25
CA LYS A 107 -26.96 4.40 -14.33
C LYS A 107 -26.54 5.86 -14.57
N SER A 108 -25.86 6.11 -15.69
CA SER A 108 -26.56 6.47 -16.93
C SER A 108 -25.63 6.70 -18.15
N SER A 109 -26.17 6.25 -19.29
CA SER A 109 -25.88 6.66 -20.68
C SER A 109 -24.49 6.50 -21.27
N LYS A 110 -24.34 5.35 -21.94
CA LYS A 110 -23.70 5.23 -23.25
C LYS A 110 -24.21 6.33 -24.21
N ARG A 111 -23.30 7.16 -24.74
CA ARG A 111 -23.50 7.90 -26.00
C ARG A 111 -22.26 7.72 -26.87
N SER A 112 -22.39 6.79 -27.82
CA SER A 112 -21.64 6.75 -29.06
C SER A 112 -22.32 7.70 -30.05
N SER A 113 -21.61 8.69 -30.57
CA SER A 113 -21.92 9.29 -31.86
C SER A 113 -20.71 10.05 -32.39
N SER A 114 -20.29 9.63 -33.56
CA SER A 114 -19.34 10.21 -34.50
C SER A 114 -19.57 11.69 -34.83
N GLY A 115 -18.48 12.36 -35.23
CA GLY A 115 -18.41 13.74 -35.73
C GLY A 115 -17.06 14.32 -35.30
N GLU A 116 -15.97 14.02 -36.00
CA GLU A 116 -15.46 14.73 -37.19
C GLU A 116 -15.23 16.22 -36.93
N ASP A 117 -13.93 16.52 -36.80
CA ASP A 117 -13.20 17.78 -36.97
C ASP A 117 -13.65 19.02 -36.19
N LEU A 118 -12.71 19.58 -35.41
CA LEU A 118 -12.28 20.98 -35.48
C LEU A 118 -11.13 21.25 -34.48
N ASP A 119 -9.94 21.45 -35.06
CA ASP A 119 -8.82 22.29 -34.61
C ASP A 119 -8.24 22.14 -33.19
N GLU A 120 -7.35 21.17 -33.01
CA GLU A 120 -6.37 21.16 -31.93
C GLU A 120 -5.22 22.14 -32.23
N LYS A 121 -5.38 23.42 -31.91
CA LYS A 121 -4.27 24.39 -31.86
C LYS A 121 -3.39 24.09 -30.64
N THR A 122 -2.44 23.17 -30.84
CA THR A 122 -1.31 22.93 -29.94
C THR A 122 -0.48 24.21 -29.80
N LYS A 123 -0.59 24.90 -28.65
CA LYS A 123 0.37 25.95 -28.28
C LYS A 123 1.72 25.30 -28.03
N LYS A 124 2.57 25.26 -29.07
CA LYS A 124 4.01 24.97 -28.96
C LYS A 124 4.63 25.91 -27.92
N ARG A 125 4.89 25.39 -26.71
CA ARG A 125 5.74 26.08 -25.74
C ARG A 125 7.17 25.93 -26.25
N LYS A 126 7.74 27.01 -26.80
CA LYS A 126 9.18 27.10 -27.10
C LYS A 126 9.93 27.18 -25.77
N GLY A 127 10.20 26.03 -25.18
CA GLY A 127 11.16 25.85 -24.10
C GLY A 127 12.19 24.84 -24.58
N LYS A 128 13.47 25.22 -24.49
CA LYS A 128 14.63 24.34 -24.67
C LYS A 128 14.38 22.97 -24.01
N THR A 129 14.74 21.92 -24.75
CA THR A 129 14.69 20.50 -24.39
C THR A 129 14.80 20.25 -22.89
N LEU A 130 13.74 19.69 -22.29
CA LEU A 130 13.68 19.36 -20.86
C LEU A 130 14.28 17.98 -20.53
N LEU A 131 14.89 17.33 -21.53
CA LEU A 131 15.45 15.99 -21.47
C LEU A 131 16.80 16.05 -22.20
N SER A 132 17.89 15.95 -21.44
CA SER A 132 19.27 15.84 -21.94
C SER A 132 19.70 14.37 -21.99
N PHE A 133 18.79 13.48 -22.39
CA PHE A 133 19.03 12.04 -22.43
C PHE A 133 19.45 11.54 -23.82
N ASP A 134 19.67 12.46 -24.78
CA ASP A 134 19.96 12.13 -26.19
C ASP A 134 21.20 12.87 -26.72
N ASP A 135 22.05 13.41 -25.84
CA ASP A 135 23.22 14.22 -26.21
C ASP A 135 24.54 13.66 -25.64
N GLU A 136 24.68 12.33 -25.51
CA GLU A 136 25.98 11.67 -25.34
C GLU A 136 25.90 10.12 -25.46
N GLU A 137 26.02 9.60 -26.69
CA GLU A 137 26.67 8.31 -26.99
C GLU A 137 27.25 8.43 -28.43
N HIS A 138 28.39 9.10 -28.59
CA HIS A 138 29.77 8.60 -28.53
C HIS A 138 30.29 8.25 -29.94
N ASP A 139 31.32 9.00 -30.36
CA ASP A 139 32.26 8.76 -31.48
C ASP A 139 32.50 7.28 -31.80
N ASP A 140 32.15 6.85 -33.02
CA ASP A 140 33.03 6.19 -34.01
C ASP A 140 32.32 6.12 -35.39
#